data_AF-A0ABD1C361-F1
#
_entry.id   AF-A0ABD1C361-F1
#
_cell.length_a   1.000
_cell.length_b   1.000
_cell.length_c   1.000
_cell.angle_alpha   90.00
_cell.angle_beta   90.00
_cell.angle_gamma   90.00
#
_symmetry.space_group_name_H-M   'P 1'
#
loop_
_entity.id
_entity.type
_entity.pdbx_description
1 polymer ?
#
loop_
_entity_poly.entity_id
_entity_poly.type
_entity_poly.pdbx_seq_one_letter_code
_entity_poly.pdbx_strand_id
1 'polypeptide(L)'
;MITPEEVIKRSLDPQSAAISRDGLAKIVYPPFFDWLVDKTNNSIGQDANYTSLIGVLDIYLFESFKINSFEQLCINFTNEKLQQHSSHFLLLFSARFQNRTRRVHKKAIDWRYIEFVDNQDVLDLIEKVLI
;
A
#
# COMPACT_ATOMS: atom_id res chain seq x y z
N MET A 1 -4.67 -35.96 -4.20
CA MET A 1 -4.42 -35.90 -2.75
C MET A 1 -3.26 -36.84 -2.48
N ILE A 2 -2.23 -36.38 -1.77
CA ILE A 2 -1.08 -37.23 -1.42
C ILE A 2 -1.29 -37.67 0.02
N THR A 3 -1.40 -38.97 0.25
CA THR A 3 -1.32 -39.56 1.59
C THR A 3 0.09 -40.14 1.78
N PRO A 4 0.50 -40.49 3.02
CA PRO A 4 1.82 -41.08 3.26
C PRO A 4 2.07 -42.39 2.51
N GLU A 5 1.01 -43.11 2.12
CA GLU A 5 1.09 -44.45 1.53
C GLU A 5 0.83 -44.45 0.02
N GLU A 6 0.06 -43.49 -0.51
CA GLU A 6 -0.29 -43.46 -1.93
C GLU A 6 -0.66 -42.08 -2.49
N VAL A 7 -0.61 -41.96 -3.82
CA VAL A 7 -1.06 -40.79 -4.56
C VAL A 7 -2.44 -41.06 -5.15
N ILE A 8 -3.47 -40.48 -4.53
CA ILE A 8 -4.85 -40.60 -4.99
C ILE A 8 -5.12 -39.54 -6.07
N LYS A 9 -5.42 -40.01 -7.29
CA LYS A 9 -5.88 -39.17 -8.41
C LYS A 9 -7.41 -39.21 -8.49
N ARG A 10 -8.04 -38.04 -8.51
CA ARG A 10 -9.49 -37.88 -8.64
C ARG A 10 -9.78 -36.91 -9.78
N SER A 11 -10.71 -37.25 -10.65
CA SER A 11 -11.19 -36.34 -11.69
C SER A 11 -11.93 -35.17 -11.07
N LEU A 12 -11.68 -33.96 -11.58
CA LEU A 12 -12.38 -32.75 -11.19
C LEU A 12 -13.70 -32.63 -11.96
N ASP A 13 -14.73 -32.11 -11.31
CA ASP A 13 -15.92 -31.62 -12.01
C ASP A 13 -15.57 -30.35 -12.81
N PRO A 14 -16.41 -29.95 -13.79
CA PRO A 14 -16.13 -28.79 -14.64
C PRO A 14 -15.89 -27.48 -13.86
N GLN A 15 -16.58 -27.24 -12.75
CA GLN A 15 -16.41 -26.01 -11.96
C GLN A 15 -15.07 -26.02 -11.22
N SER A 16 -14.73 -27.11 -10.55
CA SER A 16 -13.45 -27.26 -9.86
C SER A 16 -12.25 -27.20 -10.83
N ALA A 17 -12.42 -27.72 -12.05
CA ALA A 17 -11.42 -27.61 -13.11
C ALA A 17 -11.23 -26.16 -13.57
N ALA A 18 -12.31 -25.38 -13.71
CA ALA A 18 -12.25 -23.97 -14.06
C ALA A 18 -11.56 -23.13 -12.97
N ILE A 19 -11.92 -23.35 -11.69
CA ILE A 19 -11.27 -22.69 -10.55
C ILE A 19 -9.77 -23.00 -10.53
N SER A 20 -9.39 -24.26 -10.77
CA SER A 20 -7.98 -24.67 -10.81
C SER A 20 -7.21 -24.02 -11.96
N ARG A 21 -7.82 -23.90 -13.14
CA ARG A 21 -7.26 -23.17 -14.30
C ARG A 21 -7.04 -21.70 -13.97
N ASP A 22 -8.04 -21.04 -13.39
CA ASP A 22 -7.96 -19.62 -13.05
C ASP A 22 -6.96 -19.38 -11.91
N GLY A 23 -6.87 -20.31 -10.96
CA GLY A 23 -5.84 -20.33 -9.91
C GLY A 23 -4.43 -20.44 -10.49
N LEU A 24 -4.22 -21.31 -11.49
CA LEU A 24 -2.93 -21.39 -12.18
C LEU A 24 -2.61 -20.07 -12.90
N ALA A 25 -3.57 -19.45 -13.58
CA ALA A 25 -3.37 -18.14 -14.21
C ALA A 25 -2.97 -17.07 -13.18
N LYS A 26 -3.62 -17.04 -12.02
CA LYS A 26 -3.29 -16.14 -10.90
C LYS A 26 -1.92 -16.41 -10.29
N ILE A 27 -1.36 -17.60 -10.44
CA ILE A 27 0.01 -17.95 -9.99
C ILE A 27 1.05 -17.56 -11.05
N VAL A 28 0.73 -17.72 -12.34
CA VAL A 28 1.66 -17.45 -13.44
C VAL A 28 1.77 -15.96 -13.75
N TYR A 29 0.69 -15.19 -13.57
CA TYR A 29 0.67 -13.77 -13.92
C TYR A 29 1.59 -12.89 -13.05
N PRO A 30 1.63 -13.01 -11.71
CA PRO A 30 2.51 -12.19 -10.87
C PRO A 30 4.00 -12.25 -11.25
N PRO A 31 4.65 -13.44 -11.40
CA PRO A 31 6.06 -13.48 -11.78
C PRO A 31 6.32 -12.95 -13.19
N PHE A 32 5.33 -13.03 -14.09
CA PHE A 32 5.43 -12.39 -15.41
C PHE A 32 5.38 -10.86 -15.29
N PHE A 33 4.49 -10.34 -14.45
CA PHE A 33 4.42 -8.90 -14.17
C PHE A 33 5.71 -8.38 -13.51
N ASP A 34 6.24 -9.10 -12.52
CA ASP A 34 7.52 -8.78 -11.88
C ASP A 34 8.66 -8.74 -12.91
N TRP A 35 8.73 -9.76 -13.78
CA TRP A 35 9.72 -9.78 -14.87
C TRP A 35 9.59 -8.57 -15.81
N LEU A 36 8.36 -8.12 -16.11
CA LEU A 36 8.13 -6.95 -16.95
C LEU A 36 8.61 -5.66 -16.26
N VAL A 37 8.30 -5.51 -14.96
CA VAL A 37 8.77 -4.39 -14.14
C VAL A 37 10.30 -4.38 -14.10
N ASP A 38 10.93 -5.52 -13.87
CA ASP A 38 12.40 -5.65 -13.87
C ASP A 38 13.02 -5.28 -15.21
N LYS A 39 12.43 -5.74 -16.33
CA LYS A 39 12.91 -5.37 -17.67
C LYS A 39 12.78 -3.88 -17.93
N THR A 40 11.69 -3.28 -17.47
CA THR A 40 11.46 -1.83 -17.61
C THR A 40 12.48 -1.04 -16.79
N ASN A 41 12.68 -1.41 -15.52
CA ASN A 41 13.64 -0.76 -14.64
C ASN A 41 15.08 -0.84 -15.16
N ASN A 42 15.47 -2.02 -15.68
CA ASN A 42 16.78 -2.20 -16.30
C ASN A 42 16.96 -1.40 -17.60
N SER A 43 15.87 -1.13 -18.33
CA SER A 43 15.90 -0.38 -19.59
C SER A 43 15.95 1.13 -19.40
N ILE A 44 15.29 1.65 -18.35
CA ILE A 44 15.36 3.06 -17.98
C ILE A 44 16.77 3.41 -17.49
N GLY A 45 17.39 2.49 -16.75
CA GLY A 45 18.71 2.69 -16.14
C GLY A 45 18.62 3.60 -14.91
N GLN A 46 19.43 3.31 -13.89
CA GLN A 46 19.58 4.17 -12.72
C GLN A 46 21.06 4.48 -12.50
N ASP A 47 21.39 5.75 -12.26
CA ASP A 47 22.72 6.15 -11.82
C ASP A 47 22.93 5.68 -10.38
N ALA A 48 23.93 4.84 -10.11
CA ALA A 48 24.20 4.34 -8.76
C ALA A 48 24.61 5.45 -7.78
N ASN A 49 24.98 6.64 -8.27
CA ASN A 49 25.51 7.75 -7.46
C ASN A 49 24.53 8.92 -7.31
N TYR A 50 23.21 8.69 -7.43
CA TYR A 50 22.24 9.78 -7.25
C TYR A 50 22.32 10.39 -5.84
N THR A 51 22.30 11.72 -5.76
CA THR A 51 22.30 12.46 -4.48
C THR A 51 20.90 12.74 -3.94
N SER A 52 19.87 12.63 -4.78
CA SER A 52 18.47 12.86 -4.43
C SER A 52 17.56 12.09 -5.40
N LEU A 53 16.40 11.65 -4.89
CA LEU A 53 15.38 10.93 -5.65
C LEU A 53 14.03 11.63 -5.43
N ILE A 54 13.29 11.85 -6.52
CA ILE A 54 11.90 12.32 -6.48
C ILE A 54 11.02 11.15 -6.88
N GLY A 55 10.24 10.63 -5.93
CA GLY A 55 9.25 9.59 -6.18
C GLY A 55 7.89 10.20 -6.49
N VAL A 56 7.20 9.65 -7.49
CA VAL A 56 5.79 9.94 -7.77
C VAL A 56 5.00 8.71 -7.36
N LEU A 57 4.00 8.89 -6.50
CA LEU A 57 3.12 7.82 -6.04
C LEU A 57 1.79 7.91 -6.78
N ASP A 58 1.43 6.85 -7.49
CA ASP A 58 0.13 6.67 -8.15
C ASP A 58 -0.45 5.33 -7.68
N ILE A 59 -1.52 5.39 -6.90
CA ILE A 59 -2.17 4.22 -6.29
C ILE A 59 -3.70 4.38 -6.36
N TYR A 60 -4.41 3.27 -6.22
CA TYR A 60 -5.88 3.28 -6.14
C TYR A 60 -6.36 4.09 -4.94
N LEU A 61 -7.39 4.91 -5.17
CA LEU A 61 -8.09 5.67 -4.13
C LEU A 61 -9.09 4.79 -3.38
N PHE A 62 -9.69 5.34 -2.31
CA PHE A 62 -10.68 4.64 -1.50
C PHE A 62 -11.87 4.12 -2.33
N GLU A 63 -12.23 2.84 -2.14
CA GLU A 63 -13.31 2.16 -2.85
C GLU A 63 -14.37 1.63 -1.87
N SER A 64 -15.65 1.76 -2.25
CA SER A 64 -16.74 1.13 -1.51
C SER A 64 -17.85 0.68 -2.46
N PHE A 65 -18.04 -0.63 -2.54
CA PHE A 65 -19.06 -1.25 -3.38
C PHE A 65 -20.12 -1.98 -2.54
N LYS A 66 -21.16 -2.48 -3.20
CA LYS A 66 -22.19 -3.32 -2.56
C LYS A 66 -21.62 -4.64 -2.01
N ILE A 67 -20.62 -5.19 -2.68
CA ILE A 67 -19.88 -6.39 -2.27
C ILE A 67 -18.41 -6.00 -2.30
N ASN A 68 -17.76 -6.03 -1.14
CA ASN A 68 -16.33 -5.75 -1.00
C ASN A 68 -15.61 -7.06 -0.69
N SER A 69 -14.50 -7.29 -1.37
CA SER A 69 -13.65 -8.45 -1.16
C SER A 69 -12.35 -8.05 -0.46
N PHE A 70 -11.43 -8.99 -0.32
CA PHE A 70 -10.12 -8.74 0.28
C PHE A 70 -9.35 -7.61 -0.43
N GLU A 71 -9.54 -7.48 -1.74
CA GLU A 71 -8.90 -6.46 -2.58
C GLU A 71 -9.26 -5.04 -2.10
N GLN A 72 -10.54 -4.75 -1.84
CA GLN A 72 -10.97 -3.44 -1.33
C GLN A 72 -10.42 -3.17 0.07
N LEU A 73 -10.29 -4.20 0.92
CA LEU A 73 -9.66 -4.04 2.23
C LEU A 73 -8.20 -3.60 2.08
N CYS A 74 -7.42 -4.23 1.19
CA CYS A 74 -6.03 -3.83 0.93
C CYS A 74 -5.91 -2.40 0.39
N ILE A 75 -6.79 -2.02 -0.55
CA ILE A 75 -6.82 -0.67 -1.13
C ILE A 75 -7.12 0.37 -0.05
N ASN A 76 -8.20 0.17 0.69
CA ASN A 76 -8.65 1.13 1.70
C ASN A 76 -7.67 1.21 2.88
N PHE A 77 -7.11 0.09 3.32
CA PHE A 77 -6.09 0.08 4.35
C PHE A 77 -4.82 0.85 3.94
N THR A 78 -4.38 0.69 2.69
CA THR A 78 -3.25 1.45 2.15
C THR A 78 -3.56 2.96 2.15
N ASN A 79 -4.79 3.34 1.80
CA ASN A 79 -5.23 4.73 1.84
C ASN A 79 -5.24 5.30 3.28
N GLU A 80 -5.71 4.53 4.26
CA GLU A 80 -5.67 4.93 5.67
C GLU A 80 -4.22 5.15 6.17
N LYS A 81 -3.29 4.27 5.77
CA LYS A 81 -1.86 4.45 6.06
C LYS A 81 -1.27 5.70 5.41
N LEU A 82 -1.65 5.98 4.16
CA LEU A 82 -1.21 7.18 3.46
C LEU A 82 -1.76 8.46 4.10
N GLN A 83 -3.02 8.42 4.56
CA GLN A 83 -3.63 9.51 5.33
C GLN A 83 -2.86 9.77 6.62
N GLN A 84 -2.55 8.71 7.39
CA GLN A 84 -1.77 8.82 8.62
C GLN A 84 -0.40 9.48 8.36
N HIS A 85 0.32 8.99 7.35
CA HIS A 85 1.63 9.54 6.99
C HIS A 85 1.54 11.02 6.57
N SER A 86 0.53 11.38 5.78
CA SER A 86 0.31 12.75 5.31
C SER A 86 -0.03 13.70 6.46
N SER A 87 -0.93 13.30 7.36
CA SER A 87 -1.28 14.08 8.56
C SER A 87 -0.07 14.29 9.46
N HIS A 88 0.73 13.24 9.71
CA HIS A 88 1.95 13.35 10.49
C HIS A 88 2.98 14.28 9.84
N PHE A 89 3.18 14.15 8.52
CA PHE A 89 4.09 15.00 7.77
C PHE A 89 3.69 16.48 7.86
N LEU A 90 2.40 16.79 7.66
CA LEU A 90 1.89 18.17 7.75
C LEU A 90 2.05 18.76 9.16
N LEU A 91 1.83 17.96 10.21
CA LEU A 91 2.04 18.37 11.60
C LEU A 91 3.51 18.69 11.87
N LEU A 92 4.44 17.81 11.46
CA LEU A 92 5.88 18.08 11.61
C LEU A 92 6.33 19.27 10.78
N PHE A 93 5.80 19.42 9.56
CA PHE A 93 6.11 20.53 8.68
C PHE A 93 5.66 21.86 9.28
N SER A 94 4.42 21.93 9.79
CA SER A 94 3.89 23.13 10.42
C SER A 94 4.68 23.51 11.68
N ALA A 95 5.02 22.54 12.54
CA ALA A 95 5.86 22.76 13.71
C ALA A 95 7.27 23.27 13.35
N ARG A 96 7.91 22.68 12.33
CA ARG A 96 9.22 23.12 11.83
C ARG A 96 9.15 24.53 11.25
N PHE A 97 8.12 24.82 10.46
CA PHE A 97 7.93 26.14 9.86
C PHE A 97 7.66 27.21 10.93
N GLN A 98 6.85 26.90 11.94
CA GLN A 98 6.63 27.77 13.10
C GLN A 98 7.96 28.08 13.83
N ASN A 99 8.76 27.05 14.12
CA ASN A 99 10.06 27.23 14.78
C ASN A 99 11.04 28.07 13.94
N ARG A 100 11.10 27.84 12.62
CA ARG A 100 11.94 28.63 11.70
C ARG A 100 11.47 30.08 11.66
N THR A 101 10.16 30.31 11.59
CA THR A 101 9.60 31.66 11.50
C THR A 101 9.79 32.45 12.78
N ARG A 102 9.66 31.83 13.97
CA ARG A 102 10.03 32.44 15.27
C ARG A 102 11.49 32.88 15.34
N ARG A 103 12.40 32.13 14.71
CA ARG A 103 13.84 32.46 14.68
C ARG A 103 14.17 33.62 13.76
N VAL A 104 13.50 33.72 12.61
CA VAL A 104 13.79 34.74 11.59
C VAL A 104 12.96 36.02 11.81
N HIS A 105 11.72 35.89 12.28
CA HIS A 105 10.77 37.00 12.44
C HIS A 105 10.35 37.09 13.91
N LYS A 106 10.83 38.11 14.64
CA LYS A 106 10.40 38.42 16.03
C LYS A 106 8.92 38.85 16.14
N LYS A 107 8.19 38.93 15.02
CA LYS A 107 6.78 39.33 15.01
C LYS A 107 5.89 38.12 15.26
N ALA A 108 4.92 38.30 16.17
CA ALA A 108 3.88 37.33 16.47
C ALA A 108 3.01 37.10 15.23
N ILE A 109 3.31 36.05 14.47
CA ILE A 109 2.38 35.50 13.49
C ILE A 109 1.40 34.65 14.29
N ASP A 110 0.12 34.92 14.13
CA ASP A 110 -0.96 34.21 14.81
C ASP A 110 -1.13 32.83 14.15
N TRP A 111 -0.43 31.84 14.69
CA TRP A 111 -0.45 30.47 14.19
C TRP A 111 -1.72 29.77 14.65
N ARG A 112 -2.63 29.49 13.72
CA ARG A 112 -3.76 28.60 13.99
C ARG A 112 -3.28 27.16 13.89
N TYR A 113 -3.48 26.40 14.96
CA TYR A 113 -3.27 24.96 14.95
C TYR A 113 -4.29 24.34 14.00
N ILE A 114 -3.81 23.56 13.04
CA ILE A 114 -4.68 22.76 12.17
C ILE A 114 -4.87 21.43 12.90
N GLU A 115 -6.08 21.18 13.38
CA GLU A 115 -6.45 19.88 13.95
C GLU A 115 -6.57 18.85 12.83
N PHE A 116 -5.95 17.69 13.02
CA PHE A 116 -6.05 16.55 12.12
C PHE A 116 -6.86 15.45 12.79
N VAL A 117 -7.66 14.75 11.99
CA VAL A 117 -8.35 13.54 12.44
C VAL A 117 -7.32 12.42 12.48
N ASP A 118 -7.04 11.92 13.69
CA ASP A 118 -6.21 10.74 13.89
C ASP A 118 -7.04 9.49 13.55
N ASN A 119 -6.47 8.62 12.72
CA ASN A 119 -7.05 7.34 12.30
C ASN A 119 -6.28 6.14 12.87
N GLN A 120 -5.45 6.35 13.89
CA GLN A 120 -4.67 5.28 14.53
C GLN A 120 -5.54 4.15 15.08
N ASP A 121 -6.75 4.46 15.55
CA ASP A 121 -7.73 3.49 16.03
C ASP A 121 -8.19 2.53 14.92
N VAL A 122 -8.45 3.04 13.72
CA VAL A 122 -8.81 2.24 12.54
C VAL A 122 -7.64 1.36 12.10
N LEU A 123 -6.43 1.90 12.09
CA LEU A 123 -5.22 1.16 11.72
C LEU A 123 -4.91 0.06 12.74
N ASP A 124 -5.03 0.37 14.03
CA ASP A 124 -4.86 -0.58 15.12
C ASP A 124 -5.87 -1.74 15.03
N LEU A 125 -7.12 -1.45 14.66
CA LEU A 125 -8.15 -2.47 14.49
C LEU A 125 -7.77 -3.49 13.41
N ILE A 126 -7.12 -3.06 12.33
CA ILE A 126 -6.74 -3.92 11.21
C ILE A 126 -5.40 -4.63 11.51
N GLU A 127 -4.43 -3.95 12.11
CA GLU A 127 -3.08 -4.48 12.35
C GLU A 127 -2.96 -5.34 13.62
N LYS A 128 -3.66 -5.00 14.70
CA LYS A 128 -3.48 -5.69 16.00
C LYS A 128 -4.25 -7.00 16.11
N VAL A 129 -5.19 -7.28 15.21
CA VAL A 129 -5.98 -8.53 15.23
C VAL A 129 -5.21 -9.73 14.65
N LEU A 130 -4.02 -9.52 14.06
CA LEU A 130 -3.24 -10.55 13.38
C LEU A 130 -1.99 -11.06 14.15
N ILE A 131 -1.83 -10.74 15.45
CA ILE A 131 -0.75 -11.25 16.31
C ILE A 131 -1.31 -11.86 17.59
#